data_AF-A0A956VZR4-F1
#
_entry.id   AF-A0A956VZR4-F1
#
_cell.length_a   1.000
_cell.length_b   1.000
_cell.length_c   1.000
_cell.angle_alpha   90.00
_cell.angle_beta   90.00
_cell.angle_gamma   90.00
#
_symmetry.space_group_name_H-M   'P 1'
#
loop_
_entity.id
_entity.type
_entity.pdbx_description
1 polymer ?
#
loop_
_entity_poly.entity_id
_entity_poly.type
_entity_poly.pdbx_seq_one_letter_code
_entity_poly.pdbx_strand_id
1 'polypeptide(L)'
;TWALGACTAMTIQMYARRKEYPLEEVAVQVEHERIHAKDCHDCENEHEGYVQHFHRRIVLRGDLTEDQQQDLMRVAGKCPVHKTLMAIPEVHDSLEVVA
;
A
#
# COMPACT_ATOMS: atom_id res chain seq x y z
N THR A 1 6.78 2.29 9.49
CA THR A 1 6.65 2.01 8.04
C THR A 1 6.93 0.56 7.66
N TRP A 2 7.97 -0.09 8.20
CA TRP A 2 8.42 -1.44 7.82
C TRP A 2 7.35 -2.54 7.93
N ALA A 3 6.51 -2.52 8.98
CA ALA A 3 5.43 -3.50 9.15
C ALA A 3 4.36 -3.42 8.04
N LEU A 4 4.05 -2.21 7.54
CA LEU A 4 3.08 -2.00 6.47
C LEU A 4 3.64 -2.46 5.12
N GLY A 5 4.91 -2.16 4.83
CA GLY A 5 5.57 -2.62 3.61
C GLY A 5 5.65 -4.14 3.56
N ALA A 6 6.17 -4.77 4.62
CA ALA A 6 6.34 -6.21 4.69
C ALA A 6 5.00 -6.97 4.64
N CYS A 7 3.97 -6.52 5.37
CA CYS A 7 2.66 -7.17 5.33
C CYS A 7 2.00 -7.09 3.95
N THR A 8 2.22 -5.99 3.23
CA THR A 8 1.72 -5.78 1.87
C THR A 8 2.40 -6.73 0.91
N ALA A 9 3.74 -6.76 0.94
CA ALA A 9 4.53 -7.65 0.10
C ALA A 9 4.14 -9.11 0.31
N MET A 10 4.01 -9.55 1.56
CA MET A 10 3.55 -10.92 1.88
C MET A 10 2.15 -11.21 1.35
N THR A 11 1.21 -10.28 1.51
CA THR A 11 -0.17 -10.45 1.02
C THR A 11 -0.20 -10.63 -0.50
N ILE A 12 0.55 -9.80 -1.23
CA ILE A 12 0.67 -9.87 -2.69
C ILE A 12 1.32 -11.20 -3.11
N GLN A 13 2.47 -11.58 -2.52
CA GLN A 13 3.13 -12.84 -2.85
C GLN A 13 2.25 -14.06 -2.59
N MET A 14 1.58 -14.11 -1.45
CA MET A 14 0.69 -15.23 -1.11
C MET A 14 -0.49 -15.32 -2.07
N TYR A 15 -1.06 -14.18 -2.48
CA TYR A 15 -2.17 -14.15 -3.42
C TYR A 15 -1.74 -14.57 -4.83
N ALA A 16 -0.63 -14.02 -5.33
CA ALA A 16 -0.06 -14.38 -6.63
C ALA A 16 0.22 -15.88 -6.73
N ARG A 17 0.86 -16.47 -5.70
CA ARG A 17 1.11 -17.92 -5.64
C ARG A 17 -0.18 -18.74 -5.66
N ARG A 18 -1.20 -18.34 -4.91
CA ARG A 18 -2.50 -19.05 -4.87
C ARG A 18 -3.22 -19.00 -6.23
N LYS A 19 -3.02 -17.92 -6.99
CA LYS A 19 -3.62 -17.71 -8.32
C LYS A 19 -2.74 -18.18 -9.47
N GLU A 20 -1.54 -18.69 -9.17
CA GLU A 20 -0.55 -19.13 -10.15
C GLU A 20 -0.16 -18.00 -11.12
N TYR A 21 -0.13 -16.76 -10.64
CA TYR A 21 0.34 -15.62 -11.44
C TYR A 21 1.86 -15.67 -11.59
N PRO A 22 2.41 -15.29 -12.76
CA PRO A 22 3.85 -15.27 -13.04
C PRO A 22 4.55 -14.07 -12.39
N LEU A 23 4.28 -13.83 -11.09
CA LEU A 23 4.96 -12.82 -10.29
C LEU A 23 6.30 -13.39 -9.80
N GLU A 24 7.40 -12.80 -10.24
CA GLU A 24 8.76 -13.17 -9.85
C GLU A 24 9.18 -12.48 -8.55
N GLU A 25 8.92 -11.18 -8.46
CA GLU A 25 9.34 -10.35 -7.34
C GLU A 25 8.30 -9.28 -7.01
N VAL A 26 8.20 -8.92 -5.74
CA VAL A 26 7.48 -7.73 -5.29
C VAL A 26 8.34 -6.94 -4.33
N ALA A 27 8.49 -5.65 -4.58
CA ALA A 27 9.10 -4.70 -3.67
C ALA A 27 8.06 -3.67 -3.22
N VAL A 28 8.07 -3.34 -1.93
CA VAL A 28 7.16 -2.33 -1.37
C VAL A 28 8.00 -1.33 -0.59
N GLN A 29 7.98 -0.08 -1.06
CA GLN A 29 8.56 1.05 -0.35
C GLN A 29 7.44 1.82 0.34
N VAL A 30 7.67 2.20 1.59
CA VAL A 30 6.70 2.98 2.38
C VAL A 30 7.39 4.22 2.91
N GLU A 31 6.96 5.36 2.41
CA GLU A 31 7.31 6.67 2.91
C GLU A 31 6.25 7.12 3.90
N HIS A 32 6.68 7.85 4.93
CA HIS A 32 5.83 8.32 6.00
C HIS A 32 6.06 9.81 6.20
N GLU A 33 4.99 10.57 5.99
CA GLU A 33 4.97 12.01 6.13
C GLU A 33 4.03 12.41 7.27
N ARG A 34 4.35 13.55 7.86
CA ARG A 34 3.55 14.22 8.89
C ARG A 34 3.06 15.53 8.30
N ILE A 35 1.78 15.60 7.97
CA ILE A 35 1.17 16.80 7.40
C ILE A 35 0.44 17.52 8.52
N HIS A 36 0.54 18.85 8.58
CA HIS A 36 -0.22 19.62 9.57
C HIS A 36 -1.72 19.50 9.29
N ALA A 37 -2.52 19.22 10.33
CA ALA A 37 -3.98 19.07 10.19
C ALA A 37 -4.68 20.28 9.57
N LYS A 38 -4.05 21.48 9.58
CA LYS A 38 -4.55 22.70 8.94
C LYS A 38 -4.58 22.65 7.41
N ASP A 39 -3.77 21.79 6.77
CA ASP A 39 -3.74 21.64 5.31
C ASP A 39 -4.60 20.47 4.81
N CYS A 40 -5.28 19.76 5.72
CA CYS A 40 -6.21 18.69 5.38
C CYS A 40 -7.62 19.26 5.16
N HIS A 41 -8.10 19.23 3.91
CA HIS A 41 -9.40 19.81 3.54
C HIS A 41 -10.61 19.00 4.05
N ASP A 42 -10.41 17.74 4.47
CA ASP A 42 -11.47 16.78 4.86
C ASP A 42 -11.34 16.23 6.29
N CYS A 43 -10.48 16.84 7.14
CA CYS A 43 -10.28 16.37 8.51
C CYS A 43 -11.25 17.06 9.49
N GLU A 44 -12.32 16.37 9.92
CA GLU A 44 -13.28 16.86 10.94
C GLU A 44 -12.69 16.96 12.38
N ASN A 45 -11.41 16.65 12.58
CA ASN A 45 -10.80 16.62 13.91
C ASN A 45 -10.06 17.93 14.22
N GLU A 46 -10.70 18.82 14.98
CA GLU A 46 -10.16 20.09 15.52
C GLU A 46 -9.04 19.91 16.58
N HIS A 47 -8.26 18.84 16.53
CA HIS A 47 -7.16 18.63 17.45
C HIS A 47 -5.85 19.10 16.81
N GLU A 48 -5.24 20.13 17.40
CA GLU A 48 -3.88 20.58 17.08
C GLU A 48 -2.94 19.36 16.95
N GLY A 49 -2.53 19.05 15.71
CA GLY A 49 -1.78 17.83 15.46
C GLY A 49 -1.36 17.63 14.00
N TYR A 50 -0.53 16.61 13.81
CA TYR A 50 -0.08 16.14 12.49
C TYR A 50 -0.94 14.95 12.06
N VAL A 51 -1.48 14.99 10.83
CA VAL A 51 -2.02 13.83 10.14
C VAL A 51 -0.84 12.99 9.64
N GLN A 52 -0.94 11.68 9.80
CA GLN A 52 0.07 10.74 9.31
C GLN A 52 -0.30 10.36 7.87
N HIS A 53 0.57 10.63 6.90
CA HIS A 53 0.38 10.21 5.51
C HIS A 53 1.38 9.09 5.20
N PHE A 54 0.92 7.99 4.64
CA PHE A 54 1.80 6.93 4.16
C PHE A 54 1.72 6.83 2.65
N HIS A 55 2.83 7.07 1.96
CA HIS A 55 2.97 6.82 0.54
C HIS A 55 3.59 5.45 0.34
N ARG A 56 2.91 4.58 -0.42
CA ARG A 56 3.36 3.22 -0.70
C ARG A 56 3.62 3.08 -2.20
N ARG A 57 4.86 2.76 -2.56
CA ARG A 57 5.23 2.39 -3.92
C ARG A 57 5.36 0.88 -3.99
N ILE A 58 4.56 0.26 -4.85
CA ILE A 58 4.55 -1.18 -5.09
C ILE A 58 5.15 -1.43 -6.47
N VAL A 59 6.24 -2.20 -6.49
CA VAL A 59 6.88 -2.65 -7.72
C VAL A 59 6.58 -4.14 -7.88
N LEU A 60 5.96 -4.50 -9.00
CA LEU A 60 5.70 -5.89 -9.39
C LEU A 60 6.63 -6.28 -10.54
N ARG A 61 7.31 -7.41 -10.42
CA ARG A 61 8.20 -7.94 -11.45
C ARG A 61 7.71 -9.28 -11.97
N GLY A 62 7.64 -9.43 -13.29
CA GLY A 62 7.19 -10.65 -13.96
C GLY A 62 6.22 -10.37 -15.12
N ASP A 63 5.90 -11.42 -15.89
CA ASP A 63 5.07 -11.35 -17.10
C ASP A 63 3.57 -11.27 -16.77
N LEU A 64 3.18 -10.16 -16.12
CA LEU A 64 1.82 -9.96 -15.60
C LEU A 64 0.94 -9.23 -16.60
N THR A 65 -0.26 -9.76 -16.86
CA THR A 65 -1.29 -9.03 -17.61
C THR A 65 -1.83 -7.85 -16.80
N GLU A 66 -2.41 -6.85 -17.46
CA GLU A 66 -3.03 -5.71 -16.79
C GLU A 66 -4.09 -6.14 -15.75
N ASP A 67 -4.91 -7.16 -16.08
CA ASP A 67 -5.89 -7.72 -15.15
C ASP A 67 -5.25 -8.32 -13.90
N GLN A 68 -4.12 -9.02 -14.04
CA GLN A 68 -3.37 -9.59 -12.92
C GLN A 68 -2.76 -8.49 -12.05
N GLN A 69 -2.22 -7.44 -12.67
CA GLN A 69 -1.67 -6.29 -11.95
C GLN A 69 -2.75 -5.58 -11.13
N GLN A 70 -3.92 -5.33 -11.72
CA GLN A 70 -5.06 -4.72 -11.04
C GLN A 70 -5.56 -5.60 -9.88
N ASP A 71 -5.64 -6.91 -10.08
CA ASP A 71 -6.09 -7.82 -9.02
C ASP A 71 -5.08 -7.88 -7.85
N LEU A 72 -3.78 -7.87 -8.15
CA LEU A 72 -2.72 -7.79 -7.14
C LEU A 72 -2.75 -6.47 -6.36
N MET A 73 -3.01 -5.35 -7.03
CA MET A 73 -3.19 -4.06 -6.37
C MET A 73 -4.42 -4.03 -5.46
N ARG A 74 -5.54 -4.62 -5.91
CA ARG A 74 -6.77 -4.72 -5.12
C ARG A 74 -6.57 -5.48 -3.81
N VAL A 75 -5.67 -6.48 -3.78
CA VAL A 75 -5.37 -7.22 -2.54
C VAL A 75 -4.30 -6.54 -1.67
N ALA A 76 -3.49 -5.62 -2.22
CA ALA A 76 -2.49 -4.87 -1.46
C ALA A 76 -3.12 -4.03 -0.32
N GLY A 77 -4.33 -3.51 -0.51
CA GLY A 77 -5.11 -2.80 0.52
C GLY A 77 -5.76 -3.70 1.58
N LYS A 78 -5.63 -5.03 1.49
CA LYS A 78 -6.28 -5.97 2.42
C LYS A 78 -5.37 -6.46 3.54
N CYS A 79 -4.14 -5.96 3.63
CA CYS A 79 -3.22 -6.35 4.69
C CYS A 79 -3.84 -6.07 6.10
N PRO A 80 -3.71 -6.99 7.08
CA PRO A 80 -4.21 -6.79 8.44
C PRO A 80 -3.68 -5.52 9.14
N VAL A 81 -2.41 -5.18 8.93
CA VAL A 81 -1.78 -3.97 9.49
C VAL A 81 -2.38 -2.70 8.90
N HIS A 82 -2.81 -2.73 7.64
CA HIS A 82 -3.51 -1.60 7.01
C HIS A 82 -4.83 -1.31 7.74
N LYS A 83 -5.58 -2.34 8.14
CA LYS A 83 -6.84 -2.18 8.92
C LYS A 83 -6.61 -1.60 10.31
N THR A 84 -5.50 -1.95 10.97
CA THR A 84 -5.14 -1.40 12.28
C THR A 84 -4.63 0.03 12.17
N LEU A 85 -3.92 0.37 11.08
CA LEU A 85 -3.42 1.71 10.86
C LEU A 85 -4.54 2.66 10.42
N MET A 86 -5.47 2.28 9.53
CA MET A 86 -6.55 3.13 8.98
C MET A 86 -7.50 3.83 9.97
N ALA A 87 -7.35 3.61 11.28
CA ALA A 87 -8.08 4.41 12.27
C ALA A 87 -7.61 5.88 12.36
N ILE A 88 -6.46 6.26 11.75
CA ILE A 88 -5.82 7.59 11.94
C ILE A 88 -5.11 8.20 10.67
N PRO A 89 -4.40 7.45 9.79
CA PRO A 89 -3.67 7.94 8.62
C PRO A 89 -4.35 7.72 7.26
N GLU A 90 -4.05 8.60 6.30
CA GLU A 90 -4.29 8.39 4.86
C GLU A 90 -3.16 7.55 4.23
N VAL A 91 -3.50 6.62 3.32
CA VAL A 91 -2.54 5.77 2.60
C VAL A 91 -2.73 5.93 1.09
N HIS A 92 -1.68 6.37 0.40
CA HIS A 92 -1.65 6.53 -1.05
C HIS A 92 -0.77 5.48 -1.71
N ASP A 93 -1.32 4.77 -2.71
CA ASP A 93 -0.62 3.72 -3.43
C ASP A 93 -0.22 4.17 -4.84
N SER A 94 1.01 3.84 -5.22
CA SER A 94 1.49 3.93 -6.60
C SER A 94 1.97 2.55 -7.06
N LEU A 95 1.65 2.19 -8.30
CA LEU A 95 2.06 0.94 -8.94
C LEU A 95 3.11 1.21 -10.01
N GLU A 96 4.13 0.36 -10.02
CA GLU A 96 5.09 0.24 -11.12
C GLU A 96 5.25 -1.23 -11.47
N VAL A 97 5.22 -1.55 -12.77
CA VAL A 97 5.42 -2.93 -13.25
C VAL A 97 6.64 -2.97 -14.14
N VAL A 98 7.55 -3.88 -13.80
CA VAL A 98 8.81 -4.07 -14.49
C VAL A 98 8.80 -5.46 -15.11
N ALA A 99 8.83 -5.51 -16.44
CA ALA A 99 9.02 -6.74 -17.20
C ALA A 99 10.48 -7.19 -17.18
#